data_AF-A0A4Q4CY66-F1
#
_entry.id   AF-A0A4Q4CY66-F1
#
_cell.length_a   1.000
_cell.length_b   1.000
_cell.length_c   1.000
_cell.angle_alpha   90.00
_cell.angle_beta   90.00
_cell.angle_gamma   90.00
#
_symmetry.space_group_name_H-M   'P 1'
#
loop_
_entity.id
_entity.type
_entity.pdbx_description
1 polymer ?
#
loop_
_entity_poly.entity_id
_entity_poly.type
_entity_poly.pdbx_seq_one_letter_code
_entity_poly.pdbx_strand_id
1 'polypeptide(L)'
;METEDWLRPLRERGLIPDDVLAAFVVGSAARGWHNSRSDFDIYVVSPSDRESESSRSISMPLNPPHIRSEMFYEDARRWEVTYWLDAQI
;
A
#
# COMPACT_ATOMS: atom_id res chain seq x y z
N MET A 1 -19.34 6.21 14.66
CA MET A 1 -18.67 5.89 13.39
C MET A 1 -17.92 4.61 13.66
N GLU A 2 -18.50 3.48 13.26
CA GLU A 2 -17.78 2.21 13.38
C GLU A 2 -16.55 2.30 12.50
N THR A 3 -15.37 2.04 13.07
CA THR A 3 -14.14 1.97 12.30
C THR A 3 -14.31 0.82 11.31
N GLU A 4 -14.48 1.12 10.03
CA GLU A 4 -14.54 0.09 9.00
C GLU A 4 -13.25 -0.73 9.07
N ASP A 5 -13.36 -2.01 9.44
CA ASP A 5 -12.22 -2.93 9.43
C ASP A 5 -11.95 -3.36 7.99
N TRP A 6 -11.31 -2.47 7.25
CA TRP A 6 -10.91 -2.66 5.86
C TRP A 6 -10.03 -3.89 5.64
N LEU A 7 -9.36 -4.39 6.69
CA LEU A 7 -8.48 -5.56 6.61
C LEU A 7 -9.20 -6.87 6.92
N ARG A 8 -10.40 -6.84 7.50
CA ARG A 8 -11.19 -8.05 7.82
C ARG A 8 -11.35 -8.99 6.60
N PRO A 9 -11.75 -8.52 5.40
CA PRO A 9 -11.91 -9.40 4.25
C PRO A 9 -10.62 -10.12 3.84
N LEU A 10 -9.45 -9.51 4.09
CA LEU A 10 -8.15 -10.10 3.79
C LEU A 10 -7.80 -11.18 4.83
N ARG A 11 -8.07 -10.94 6.13
CA ARG A 11 -7.85 -11.94 7.19
C ARG A 11 -8.70 -13.19 6.97
N GLU A 12 -9.98 -13.02 6.65
CA GLU A 12 -10.90 -14.14 6.40
C GLU A 12 -10.49 -15.02 5.21
N ARG A 13 -9.82 -14.43 4.23
CA ARG A 13 -9.27 -15.13 3.05
C ARG A 13 -7.84 -15.61 3.26
N GLY A 14 -7.30 -15.42 4.46
CA GLY A 14 -5.92 -15.74 4.82
C GLY A 14 -4.88 -14.93 4.04
N LEU A 15 -5.23 -13.79 3.43
CA LEU A 15 -4.36 -12.96 2.60
C LEU A 15 -3.40 -12.08 3.41
N ILE A 16 -3.55 -12.04 4.74
CA ILE A 16 -2.59 -11.45 5.66
C ILE A 16 -1.80 -12.62 6.29
N PRO A 17 -0.52 -12.81 5.93
CA PRO A 17 0.32 -13.85 6.52
C PRO A 17 0.47 -13.70 8.03
N ASP A 18 0.74 -14.79 8.73
CA ASP A 18 1.02 -14.76 10.17
C ASP A 18 2.34 -14.02 10.49
N ASP A 19 3.29 -14.00 9.55
CA ASP A 19 4.57 -13.31 9.65
C ASP A 19 4.54 -11.88 9.06
N VAL A 20 3.36 -11.33 8.75
CA VAL A 20 3.22 -9.98 8.20
C VAL A 20 3.86 -8.92 9.12
N LEU A 21 4.66 -8.02 8.53
CA LEU A 21 5.23 -6.89 9.26
C LEU A 21 4.23 -5.75 9.40
N ALA A 22 3.50 -5.47 8.32
CA ALA A 22 2.46 -4.46 8.31
C ALA A 22 1.43 -4.74 7.21
N ALA A 23 0.17 -4.39 7.50
CA ALA A 23 -0.88 -4.29 6.49
C ALA A 23 -1.62 -2.97 6.72
N PHE A 24 -1.70 -2.14 5.70
CA PHE A 24 -2.34 -0.83 5.82
C PHE A 24 -3.06 -0.44 4.55
N VAL A 25 -4.17 0.27 4.76
CA VAL A 25 -4.95 0.86 3.69
C VAL A 25 -4.22 2.11 3.22
N VAL A 26 -4.04 2.23 1.91
CA VAL A 26 -3.52 3.43 1.25
C VAL A 26 -4.59 4.00 0.33
N GLY A 27 -4.21 4.87 -0.60
CA GLY A 27 -5.15 5.30 -1.64
C GLY A 27 -6.27 6.20 -1.12
N SER A 28 -7.42 6.11 -1.79
CA SER A 28 -8.57 7.02 -1.57
C SER A 28 -9.27 6.79 -0.23
N ALA A 29 -9.30 5.53 0.24
CA ALA A 29 -9.86 5.16 1.53
C ALA A 29 -9.07 5.78 2.69
N ALA A 30 -7.74 5.66 2.66
CA ALA A 30 -6.87 6.29 3.66
C ALA A 30 -6.95 7.82 3.68
N ARG A 31 -7.27 8.44 2.53
CA ARG A 31 -7.45 9.90 2.40
C ARG A 31 -8.85 10.39 2.78
N GLY A 32 -9.79 9.47 3.06
CA GLY A 32 -11.18 9.80 3.39
C GLY A 32 -12.02 10.28 2.20
N TRP A 33 -11.55 10.07 0.97
CA TRP A 33 -12.23 10.52 -0.27
C TRP A 33 -12.70 9.36 -1.16
N HIS A 34 -12.76 8.15 -0.61
CA HIS A 34 -13.28 6.97 -1.32
C HIS A 34 -14.78 7.08 -1.59
N ASN A 35 -15.27 6.35 -2.61
CA ASN A 35 -16.68 6.25 -2.95
C ASN A 35 -17.07 4.80 -3.27
N SER A 36 -18.36 4.56 -3.57
CA SER A 36 -18.90 3.20 -3.79
C SER A 36 -18.33 2.45 -5.00
N ARG A 37 -17.58 3.13 -5.87
CA ARG A 37 -16.87 2.54 -7.01
C ARG A 37 -15.36 2.51 -6.82
N SER A 38 -14.83 3.02 -5.70
CA SER A 38 -13.39 3.00 -5.40
C SER A 38 -12.96 1.60 -5.00
N ASP A 39 -11.81 1.18 -5.53
CA ASP A 39 -11.10 0.00 -5.02
C ASP A 39 -10.44 0.32 -3.67
N PHE A 40 -10.13 -0.74 -2.92
CA PHE A 40 -9.32 -0.65 -1.72
C PHE A 40 -7.88 -1.00 -2.06
N ASP A 41 -6.99 -0.02 -1.86
CA ASP A 41 -5.56 -0.22 -1.98
C ASP A 41 -5.01 -0.66 -0.62
N ILE A 42 -4.46 -1.87 -0.55
CA ILE A 42 -3.81 -2.40 0.65
C ILE A 42 -2.37 -2.73 0.31
N TYR A 43 -1.44 -2.22 1.11
CA TYR A 43 -0.06 -2.69 1.10
C TYR A 43 0.13 -3.70 2.23
N VAL A 44 0.70 -4.85 1.89
CA VAL A 44 1.06 -5.92 2.82
C VAL A 44 2.58 -6.08 2.73
N VAL A 45 3.26 -5.82 3.83
CA VAL A 45 4.72 -5.93 3.95
C VAL A 45 5.03 -7.21 4.71
N SER A 46 5.78 -8.13 4.11
CA SER A 46 6.07 -9.47 4.64
C SER A 46 7.56 -9.77 4.52
N PRO A 47 8.19 -10.47 5.48
CA PRO A 47 9.59 -10.87 5.38
C PRO A 47 9.80 -12.05 4.42
N SER A 48 8.73 -12.82 4.17
CA SER A 48 8.73 -13.97 3.28
C SER A 48 7.92 -13.66 2.03
N ASP A 49 8.44 -14.08 0.88
CA ASP A 49 7.66 -14.08 -0.36
C ASP A 49 6.46 -15.03 -0.22
N ARG A 50 5.34 -14.64 -0.82
CA ARG A 50 4.10 -15.40 -0.78
C ARG A 50 3.57 -15.65 -2.18
N GLU A 51 3.68 -16.92 -2.57
CA GLU A 51 2.95 -17.45 -3.71
C GLU A 51 1.60 -18.03 -3.25
N SER A 52 0.55 -17.79 -4.04
CA SER A 52 -0.77 -18.40 -3.90
C SER A 52 -1.33 -18.70 -5.29
N GLU A 53 -2.34 -19.57 -5.37
CA GLU A 53 -2.94 -19.97 -6.66
C GLU A 53 -3.47 -18.78 -7.47
N SER A 54 -3.89 -17.71 -6.79
CA SER A 54 -4.35 -16.45 -7.41
C SER A 54 -3.30 -15.35 -7.45
N SER A 55 -2.11 -15.54 -6.86
CA SER A 55 -1.07 -14.51 -6.88
C SER A 55 -0.43 -14.44 -8.26
N ARG A 56 -0.08 -13.24 -8.67
CA ARG A 56 0.72 -13.00 -9.86
C ARG A 56 1.96 -12.23 -9.44
N SER A 57 3.14 -12.79 -9.66
CA SER A 57 4.41 -12.14 -9.35
C SER A 57 4.76 -11.10 -10.42
N ILE A 58 5.31 -9.96 -9.97
CA ILE A 58 5.78 -8.88 -10.84
C ILE A 58 7.22 -8.59 -10.43
N SER A 59 8.19 -8.80 -11.34
CA SER A 59 9.61 -8.53 -11.09
C SER A 59 9.93 -7.06 -11.28
N MET A 60 10.78 -6.54 -10.40
CA MET A 60 10.89 -5.13 -10.10
C MET A 60 12.39 -4.81 -9.82
N PRO A 61 13.17 -4.20 -10.74
CA PRO A 61 14.59 -3.94 -10.50
C PRO A 61 14.81 -2.58 -9.85
N LEU A 62 15.20 -2.60 -8.58
CA LEU A 62 16.12 -1.59 -8.11
C LEU A 62 17.52 -2.04 -7.86
N ASN A 63 18.33 -1.23 -8.47
CA ASN A 63 19.67 -0.97 -8.11
C ASN A 63 19.83 0.51 -8.48
N PRO A 64 20.93 1.14 -8.13
CA PRO A 64 21.00 2.57 -7.85
C PRO A 64 20.01 3.20 -6.89
N PRO A 65 20.57 4.04 -6.02
CA PRO A 65 20.30 3.94 -4.61
C PRO A 65 19.66 5.25 -4.17
N HIS A 66 18.63 5.67 -4.91
CA HIS A 66 17.92 6.90 -4.62
C HIS A 66 16.44 6.81 -4.97
N ILE A 67 15.65 7.39 -4.10
CA ILE A 67 14.28 7.81 -4.34
C ILE A 67 14.31 9.31 -4.58
N ARG A 68 13.39 9.84 -5.36
CA ARG A 68 13.25 11.29 -5.52
C ARG A 68 12.13 11.77 -4.62
N SER A 69 12.14 13.06 -4.29
CA SER A 69 10.95 13.71 -3.74
C SER A 69 10.82 15.13 -4.24
N GLU A 70 9.57 15.58 -4.33
CA GLU A 70 9.22 16.95 -4.67
C GLU A 70 8.31 17.53 -3.61
N MET A 71 8.46 18.84 -3.38
CA MET A 71 7.69 19.55 -2.38
C MET A 71 7.20 20.89 -2.94
N PHE A 72 5.91 21.15 -2.75
CA PHE A 72 5.29 22.41 -3.15
C PHE A 72 4.12 22.76 -2.20
N TYR A 73 3.55 23.94 -2.41
CA TYR A 73 2.42 24.45 -1.62
C TYR A 73 1.25 24.80 -2.51
N GLU A 74 0.05 24.44 -2.05
CA GLU A 74 -1.23 24.83 -2.62
C GLU A 74 -2.19 25.12 -1.46
N ASP A 75 -2.89 26.26 -1.49
CA ASP A 75 -3.79 26.74 -0.42
C ASP A 75 -3.19 26.73 1.01
N ALA A 76 -1.96 27.24 1.18
CA ALA A 76 -1.19 27.28 2.43
C ALA A 76 -0.90 25.89 3.06
N ARG A 77 -1.10 24.80 2.30
CA ARG A 77 -0.77 23.44 2.70
C ARG A 77 0.43 22.93 1.91
N ARG A 78 1.33 22.25 2.62
CA ARG A 78 2.55 21.65 2.06
C ARG A 78 2.25 20.24 1.57
N TRP A 79 2.61 19.96 0.33
CA TRP A 79 2.53 18.66 -0.29
C TRP A 79 3.93 18.10 -0.49
N GLU A 80 4.08 16.82 -0.24
CA GLU A 80 5.33 16.08 -0.46
C GLU A 80 5.00 14.80 -1.20
N VAL A 81 5.71 14.56 -2.29
CA VAL A 81 5.58 13.38 -3.13
C VAL A 81 6.92 12.67 -3.09
N THR A 82 6.94 11.44 -2.61
CA THR A 82 8.14 10.59 -2.53
C THR A 82 8.02 9.44 -3.52
N TYR A 83 9.08 9.24 -4.29
CA TYR A 83 9.11 8.32 -5.43
C TYR A 83 9.97 7.11 -5.09
N TRP A 84 9.33 6.06 -4.57
CA TRP A 84 9.94 4.74 -4.36
C TRP A 84 10.10 4.02 -5.69
N LEU A 85 11.12 3.17 -5.75
CA LEU A 85 11.27 2.20 -6.81
C LEU A 85 11.13 0.80 -6.17
N ASP A 86 11.18 -0.24 -6.95
CA ASP A 86 10.45 -1.47 -6.67
C ASP A 86 11.23 -2.62 -6.01
N ALA A 87 12.56 -2.65 -6.14
CA ALA A 87 13.43 -3.29 -5.15
C ALA A 87 13.86 -2.30 -4.03
N GLN A 88 13.13 -1.18 -3.86
CA GLN A 88 13.12 -0.33 -2.64
C GLN A 88 11.80 -0.55 -1.86
N ILE A 89 10.88 -1.40 -2.33
CA ILE A 89 9.69 -1.80 -1.57
C ILE A 89 9.77 -3.30 -1.29
#